data_AF-A0A268EP66-F1
#
_entry.id   AF-A0A268EP66-F1
#
_cell.length_a   1.000
_cell.length_b   1.000
_cell.length_c   1.000
_cell.angle_alpha   90.00
_cell.angle_beta   90.00
_cell.angle_gamma   90.00
#
_symmetry.space_group_name_H-M   'P 1'
#
loop_
_entity.id
_entity.type
_entity.pdbx_description
1 polymer ?
#
loop_
_entity_poly.entity_id
_entity_poly.type
_entity_poly.pdbx_seq_one_letter_code
_entity_poly.pdbx_strand_id
1 'polypeptide(L)'
;MTTPDRSRVTVEIYGTSYKLVGNSAEYTKQVASYVDERMRTISKNHSRLDTPRIAVLAAVHMAEEALQMQQYRDEARQLTAERNELRSELAKVQGLQIEQQERHRQQSEQMEQKLAEKTALAEQYRAENENLSAEAERTKELLQKESERVQALSEEKRQLEEKRTGELEEMERRHKQALEDLKRNHAQQLKQLADEHKQALDKLENSRKQALAQSEQRHTEAARKMEQQLAEQRSQGEQLKTRLSAAEKDMNAIRTDSAKLKEQLANVEQEADGLRKELTSARAKVEEQAQELHERKAEEAKSEEERRRLQKLVVDANQTNRKLQEEAKSLNSELESWRKLAEQRKEETGELEMRIVELMEANETLEESLTSLQQELSALKDEAERAAASRIRAQEELKQLQLKYEELERFGKEAALREEETAKLYAMLEEEYDTVSSQLEELRKKAAVSEQAEQELRERLTRSEQEMASWQSKYDELAAERNELQQAQRAYEEELQTWQREIAASRQTCERLEEEKNSASEQYAQLGEQYEMVMHQYRMMQSEQEMQAEKSEKLAQEHAKLQDEYAKLQDEYAKLQVEYNEWIELIEQDQH
;
A
#
# COMPACT_ATOMS: atom_id res chain seq x y z
N MET A 1 -87.85 -18.02 58.00
CA MET A 1 -88.92 -19.04 58.10
C MET A 1 -90.03 -18.71 57.11
N THR A 2 -89.83 -19.03 55.83
CA THR A 2 -90.89 -18.95 54.80
C THR A 2 -91.56 -20.30 54.70
N THR A 3 -92.66 -20.49 55.43
CA THR A 3 -93.52 -21.66 55.21
C THR A 3 -94.14 -21.54 53.82
N PRO A 4 -93.92 -22.48 52.88
CA PRO A 4 -94.53 -22.39 51.55
C PRO A 4 -96.05 -22.39 51.67
N ASP A 5 -96.74 -21.58 50.85
CA ASP A 5 -98.18 -21.43 50.90
C ASP A 5 -98.90 -22.75 50.60
N ARG A 6 -99.35 -23.39 51.68
CA ARG A 6 -100.02 -24.70 51.65
C ARG A 6 -101.49 -24.52 51.31
N SER A 7 -101.78 -24.44 50.01
CA SER A 7 -103.14 -24.38 49.50
C SER A 7 -103.94 -25.62 49.89
N ARG A 8 -105.17 -25.43 50.38
CA ARG A 8 -106.13 -26.50 50.69
C ARG A 8 -107.09 -26.63 49.52
N VAL A 9 -107.11 -27.80 48.87
CA VAL A 9 -107.96 -28.06 47.72
C VAL A 9 -108.83 -29.28 47.99
N THR A 10 -110.13 -29.17 47.70
CA THR A 10 -111.02 -30.33 47.70
C THR A 10 -110.99 -30.96 46.32
N VAL A 11 -110.69 -32.25 46.26
CA VAL A 11 -110.58 -33.05 45.02
C VAL A 11 -111.40 -34.33 45.18
N GLU A 12 -111.87 -34.89 44.08
CA GLU A 12 -112.59 -36.18 44.07
C GLU A 12 -111.67 -37.26 43.51
N ILE A 13 -111.56 -38.38 44.21
CA ILE A 13 -110.78 -39.55 43.80
C ILE A 13 -111.66 -40.79 44.00
N TYR A 14 -111.90 -41.53 42.92
CA TYR A 14 -112.68 -42.77 42.90
C TYR A 14 -114.05 -42.65 43.61
N GLY A 15 -114.77 -41.56 43.35
CA GLY A 15 -116.09 -41.26 43.93
C GLY A 15 -116.08 -40.75 45.38
N THR A 16 -114.91 -40.50 45.97
CA THR A 16 -114.77 -39.97 47.33
C THR A 16 -114.11 -38.60 47.31
N SER A 17 -114.69 -37.62 48.00
CA SER A 17 -114.13 -36.27 48.13
C SER A 17 -113.10 -36.17 49.25
N TYR A 18 -111.87 -35.79 48.91
CA TYR A 18 -110.75 -35.58 49.85
C TYR A 18 -110.33 -34.11 49.89
N LYS A 19 -109.96 -33.62 51.08
CA LYS A 19 -109.36 -32.29 51.27
C LYS A 19 -107.84 -32.42 51.40
N LEU A 20 -107.13 -32.20 50.30
CA LEU A 20 -105.67 -32.31 50.23
C LEU A 20 -105.00 -30.96 50.46
N VAL A 21 -103.73 -31.02 50.87
CA VAL A 21 -102.87 -29.86 51.12
C VAL A 21 -101.66 -29.96 50.19
N GLY A 22 -101.40 -28.94 49.38
CA GLY A 22 -100.30 -28.95 48.42
C GLY A 22 -99.78 -27.57 48.04
N ASN A 23 -98.56 -27.52 47.50
CA ASN A 23 -97.84 -26.28 47.17
C ASN A 23 -98.41 -25.54 45.94
N SER A 24 -99.18 -26.21 45.09
CA SER A 24 -99.92 -25.59 43.99
C SER A 24 -101.28 -26.26 43.84
N ALA A 25 -102.34 -25.46 43.76
CA ALA A 25 -103.70 -25.96 43.65
C ALA A 25 -103.95 -26.69 42.32
N GLU A 26 -103.29 -26.27 41.24
CA GLU A 26 -103.39 -26.89 39.92
C GLU A 26 -102.63 -28.21 39.87
N TYR A 27 -101.38 -28.23 40.36
CA TYR A 27 -100.59 -29.46 40.47
C TYR A 27 -101.28 -30.51 41.36
N THR A 28 -101.89 -30.09 42.47
CA THR A 28 -102.63 -30.99 43.37
C THR A 28 -103.86 -31.60 42.68
N LYS A 29 -104.56 -30.84 41.83
CA LYS A 29 -105.66 -31.36 40.99
C LYS A 29 -105.16 -32.34 39.92
N GLN A 30 -104.04 -32.04 39.26
CA GLN A 30 -103.43 -32.94 38.27
C GLN A 30 -103.01 -34.27 38.90
N VAL A 31 -102.34 -34.24 40.06
CA VAL A 31 -101.98 -35.46 40.82
C VAL A 31 -103.22 -36.23 41.25
N ALA A 32 -104.27 -35.56 41.74
CA ALA A 32 -105.52 -36.24 42.11
C ALA A 32 -106.22 -36.90 40.90
N SER A 33 -106.25 -36.23 39.74
CA SER A 33 -106.76 -36.78 38.48
C SER A 33 -105.97 -38.01 38.03
N TYR A 34 -104.64 -37.97 38.18
CA TYR A 34 -103.76 -39.10 37.86
C TYR A 34 -104.02 -40.31 38.76
N VAL A 35 -104.16 -40.09 40.07
CA VAL A 35 -104.53 -41.16 41.02
C VAL A 35 -105.89 -41.76 40.66
N ASP A 36 -106.90 -40.94 40.35
CA ASP A 36 -108.23 -41.41 39.96
C ASP A 36 -108.20 -42.25 38.68
N GLU A 37 -107.49 -41.79 37.64
CA GLU A 37 -107.32 -42.53 36.39
C GLU A 37 -106.62 -43.89 36.60
N ARG A 38 -105.59 -43.94 37.46
CA ARG A 38 -104.87 -45.18 37.78
C ARG A 38 -105.73 -46.14 38.61
N MET A 39 -106.48 -45.64 39.60
CA MET A 39 -107.44 -46.46 40.36
C MET A 39 -108.54 -47.03 39.44
N ARG A 40 -109.11 -46.22 38.53
CA ARG A 40 -110.10 -46.69 37.54
C ARG A 40 -109.52 -47.72 36.57
N THR A 41 -108.28 -47.56 36.14
CA THR A 41 -107.61 -48.49 35.21
C THR A 41 -107.31 -49.83 35.87
N ILE A 42 -106.83 -49.83 37.11
CA ILE A 42 -106.61 -51.05 37.89
C ILE A 42 -107.93 -51.76 38.19
N SER A 43 -108.98 -51.02 38.54
CA SER A 43 -110.33 -51.53 38.78
C SER A 43 -110.90 -52.28 37.57
N LYS A 44 -110.76 -51.73 36.35
CA LYS A 44 -111.18 -52.39 35.10
C LYS A 44 -110.53 -53.78 34.92
N ASN A 45 -109.24 -53.90 35.24
CA ASN A 45 -108.49 -55.14 35.07
C ASN A 45 -108.65 -56.13 36.25
N HIS A 46 -109.02 -55.64 37.44
CA HIS A 46 -109.11 -56.42 38.68
C HIS A 46 -110.44 -56.19 39.42
N SER A 47 -111.55 -56.45 38.73
CA SER A 47 -112.92 -56.19 39.19
C SER A 47 -113.39 -56.92 40.46
N ARG A 48 -112.57 -57.80 41.03
CA ARG A 48 -112.82 -58.53 42.30
C ARG A 48 -112.15 -57.90 43.53
N LEU A 49 -111.40 -56.80 43.36
CA LEU A 49 -110.74 -56.09 44.46
C LEU A 49 -111.64 -54.98 45.03
N ASP A 50 -111.55 -54.79 46.34
CA ASP A 50 -112.19 -53.70 47.07
C ASP A 50 -111.41 -52.39 46.96
N THR A 51 -112.10 -51.25 47.12
CA THR A 51 -111.54 -49.90 46.96
C THR A 51 -110.23 -49.66 47.71
N PRO A 52 -110.05 -50.10 48.98
CA PRO A 52 -108.77 -49.99 49.68
C PRO A 52 -107.63 -50.75 48.98
N ARG A 53 -107.87 -51.99 48.52
CA ARG A 53 -106.85 -52.77 47.79
C ARG A 53 -106.53 -52.18 46.42
N ILE A 54 -107.53 -51.63 45.72
CA ILE A 54 -107.32 -50.88 44.46
C ILE A 54 -106.47 -49.63 44.71
N ALA A 55 -106.71 -48.89 45.79
CA ALA A 55 -105.93 -47.71 46.16
C ALA A 55 -104.47 -48.06 46.50
N VAL A 56 -104.24 -49.15 47.25
CA VAL A 56 -102.88 -49.63 47.56
C VAL A 56 -102.15 -50.09 46.29
N LEU A 57 -102.81 -50.85 45.40
CA LEU A 57 -102.19 -51.28 44.14
C LEU A 57 -101.89 -50.09 43.22
N ALA A 58 -102.76 -49.06 43.19
CA ALA A 58 -102.50 -47.80 42.48
C ALA A 58 -101.28 -47.07 43.06
N ALA A 59 -101.17 -46.98 44.39
CA ALA A 59 -100.01 -46.37 45.05
C ALA A 59 -98.71 -47.15 44.76
N VAL A 60 -98.75 -48.49 44.73
CA VAL A 60 -97.60 -49.34 44.37
C VAL A 60 -97.17 -49.12 42.92
N HIS A 61 -98.10 -49.17 41.95
CA HIS A 61 -97.77 -48.90 40.55
C HIS A 61 -97.23 -47.48 40.34
N MET A 62 -97.79 -46.47 41.03
CA MET A 62 -97.27 -45.10 40.96
C MET A 62 -95.89 -44.95 41.60
N ALA A 63 -95.59 -45.69 42.68
CA ALA A 63 -94.26 -45.72 43.29
C ALA A 63 -93.24 -46.45 42.39
N GLU A 64 -93.65 -47.52 41.73
CA GLU A 64 -92.85 -48.24 40.73
C GLU A 64 -92.53 -47.34 39.52
N GLU A 65 -93.53 -46.67 38.95
CA GLU A 65 -93.33 -45.69 37.87
C GLU A 65 -92.40 -44.54 38.29
N ALA A 66 -92.50 -44.06 39.53
CA ALA A 66 -91.61 -43.02 40.06
C ALA A 66 -90.16 -43.53 40.23
N LEU A 67 -89.97 -44.77 40.69
CA LEU A 67 -88.65 -45.40 40.81
C LEU A 67 -88.02 -45.67 39.44
N GLN A 68 -88.78 -46.18 38.47
CA GLN A 68 -88.32 -46.35 37.08
C GLN A 68 -87.96 -45.00 36.45
N MET A 69 -88.79 -43.97 36.63
CA MET A 69 -88.51 -42.62 36.14
C MET A 69 -87.28 -42.00 36.82
N GLN A 70 -87.00 -42.34 38.08
CA GLN A 70 -85.75 -41.94 38.74
C GLN A 70 -84.54 -42.67 38.15
N GLN A 71 -84.62 -43.99 37.94
CA GLN A 71 -83.57 -44.79 37.28
C GLN A 71 -83.23 -44.22 35.90
N TYR A 72 -84.22 -43.98 35.03
CA TYR A 72 -84.00 -43.37 33.71
C TYR A 72 -83.40 -41.96 33.78
N ARG A 73 -83.70 -41.17 34.82
CA ARG A 73 -83.08 -39.85 35.03
C ARG A 73 -81.63 -39.95 35.45
N ASP A 74 -81.30 -40.92 36.29
CA ASP A 74 -79.93 -41.11 36.77
C ASP A 74 -79.05 -41.78 35.69
N GLU A 75 -79.59 -42.69 34.88
CA GLU A 75 -78.96 -43.19 33.63
C GLU A 75 -78.74 -42.04 32.62
N ALA A 76 -79.75 -41.21 32.35
CA ALA A 76 -79.61 -40.07 31.44
C ALA A 76 -78.56 -39.06 31.93
N ARG A 77 -78.44 -38.86 33.26
CA ARG A 77 -77.38 -38.05 33.88
C ARG A 77 -76.00 -38.65 33.65
N GLN A 78 -75.83 -39.95 33.90
CA GLN A 78 -74.57 -40.68 33.65
C GLN A 78 -74.15 -40.55 32.19
N LEU A 79 -75.04 -40.83 31.24
CA LEU A 79 -74.79 -40.69 29.81
C LEU A 79 -74.41 -39.24 29.41
N THR A 80 -75.03 -38.22 30.01
CA THR A 80 -74.58 -36.83 29.78
C THR A 80 -73.22 -36.51 30.40
N ALA A 81 -72.85 -37.13 31.52
CA ALA A 81 -71.53 -36.97 32.13
C ALA A 81 -70.46 -37.63 31.25
N GLU A 82 -70.64 -38.89 30.87
CA GLU A 82 -69.75 -39.61 29.93
C GLU A 82 -69.61 -38.87 28.60
N ARG A 83 -70.70 -38.37 28.03
CA ARG A 83 -70.66 -37.56 26.79
C ARG A 83 -69.89 -36.24 26.97
N ASN A 84 -69.91 -35.63 28.16
CA ASN A 84 -69.13 -34.43 28.45
C ASN A 84 -67.65 -34.75 28.61
N GLU A 85 -67.33 -35.87 29.27
CA GLU A 85 -65.97 -36.36 29.46
C GLU A 85 -65.34 -36.75 28.12
N LEU A 86 -66.02 -37.57 27.30
CA LEU A 86 -65.62 -37.90 25.94
C LEU A 86 -65.47 -36.65 25.05
N ARG A 87 -66.31 -35.61 25.21
CA ARG A 87 -66.11 -34.33 24.51
C ARG A 87 -64.85 -33.59 24.96
N SER A 88 -64.54 -33.63 26.25
CA SER A 88 -63.32 -33.04 26.81
C SER A 88 -62.08 -33.76 26.31
N GLU A 89 -62.10 -35.09 26.27
CA GLU A 89 -61.03 -35.91 25.70
C GLU A 89 -60.87 -35.69 24.19
N LEU A 90 -61.96 -35.69 23.42
CA LEU A 90 -61.91 -35.40 21.99
C LEU A 90 -61.32 -34.02 21.71
N ALA A 91 -61.68 -33.00 22.50
CA ALA A 91 -61.13 -31.65 22.39
C ALA A 91 -59.63 -31.61 22.72
N LYS A 92 -59.17 -32.34 23.75
CA LYS A 92 -57.74 -32.49 24.07
C LYS A 92 -56.97 -33.17 22.92
N VAL A 93 -57.50 -34.26 22.37
CA VAL A 93 -56.88 -34.98 21.25
C VAL A 93 -56.83 -34.10 20.00
N GLN A 94 -57.89 -33.36 19.69
CA GLN A 94 -57.90 -32.40 18.58
C GLN A 94 -56.89 -31.26 18.80
N GLY A 95 -56.77 -30.73 20.01
CA GLY A 95 -55.76 -29.73 20.36
C GLY A 95 -54.33 -30.25 20.15
N LEU A 96 -54.02 -31.45 20.67
CA LEU A 96 -52.72 -32.10 20.48
C LEU A 96 -52.42 -32.40 19.00
N GLN A 97 -53.43 -32.77 18.20
CA GLN A 97 -53.29 -32.99 16.77
C GLN A 97 -52.92 -31.69 16.03
N ILE A 98 -53.57 -30.58 16.39
CA ILE A 98 -53.28 -29.24 15.83
C ILE A 98 -51.87 -28.80 16.24
N GLU A 99 -51.50 -28.92 17.52
CA GLU A 99 -50.14 -28.60 17.98
C GLU A 99 -49.07 -29.42 17.24
N GLN A 100 -49.29 -30.71 16.99
CA GLN A 100 -48.34 -31.50 16.20
C GLN A 100 -48.27 -31.05 14.74
N GLN A 101 -49.40 -30.73 14.11
CA GLN A 101 -49.40 -30.19 12.74
C GLN A 101 -48.68 -28.83 12.67
N GLU A 102 -48.89 -27.94 13.63
CA GLU A 102 -48.20 -26.65 13.70
C GLU A 102 -46.69 -26.82 13.95
N ARG A 103 -46.28 -27.72 14.85
CA ARG A 103 -44.85 -28.04 15.07
C ARG A 103 -44.20 -28.61 13.81
N HIS A 104 -44.85 -29.55 13.11
CA HIS A 104 -44.33 -30.08 11.85
C HIS A 104 -44.26 -29.02 10.76
N ARG A 105 -45.25 -28.14 10.68
CA ARG A 105 -45.27 -27.00 9.75
C ARG A 105 -44.12 -26.04 10.04
N GLN A 106 -43.94 -25.62 11.29
CA GLN A 106 -42.82 -24.75 11.70
C GLN A 106 -41.46 -25.37 11.42
N GLN A 107 -41.30 -26.68 11.66
CA GLN A 107 -40.08 -27.41 11.29
C GLN A 107 -39.84 -27.42 9.78
N SER A 108 -40.89 -27.62 8.97
CA SER A 108 -40.80 -27.58 7.51
C SER A 108 -40.42 -26.18 7.03
N GLU A 109 -41.09 -25.13 7.51
CA GLU A 109 -40.83 -23.73 7.15
C GLU A 109 -39.40 -23.31 7.56
N GLN A 110 -38.90 -23.73 8.73
CA GLN A 110 -37.51 -23.48 9.15
C GLN A 110 -36.48 -24.23 8.29
N MET A 111 -36.78 -25.45 7.85
CA MET A 111 -35.89 -26.21 6.97
C MET A 111 -35.87 -25.63 5.56
N GLU A 112 -37.00 -25.14 5.07
CA GLU A 112 -37.14 -24.45 3.78
C GLU A 112 -36.41 -23.09 3.79
N GLN A 113 -36.54 -22.31 4.85
CA GLN A 113 -35.75 -21.08 5.08
C GLN A 113 -34.24 -21.36 5.06
N LYS A 114 -33.77 -22.35 5.83
CA LYS A 114 -32.35 -22.76 5.84
C LYS A 114 -31.87 -23.30 4.50
N LEU A 115 -32.75 -23.91 3.70
CA LEU A 115 -32.42 -24.33 2.35
C LEU A 115 -32.27 -23.11 1.43
N ALA A 116 -33.21 -22.16 1.50
CA ALA A 116 -33.21 -20.92 0.72
C ALA A 116 -31.98 -20.03 1.04
N GLU A 117 -31.62 -19.89 2.31
CA GLU A 117 -30.39 -19.22 2.75
C GLU A 117 -29.14 -19.89 2.16
N LYS A 118 -29.07 -21.23 2.21
CA LYS A 118 -27.95 -21.99 1.64
C LYS A 118 -27.89 -21.90 0.12
N THR A 119 -29.02 -21.87 -0.59
CA THR A 119 -29.02 -21.70 -2.05
C THR A 119 -28.61 -20.29 -2.43
N ALA A 120 -29.11 -19.25 -1.74
CA ALA A 120 -28.72 -17.87 -1.99
C ALA A 120 -27.22 -17.65 -1.72
N LEU A 121 -26.68 -18.20 -0.63
CA LEU A 121 -25.26 -18.16 -0.32
C LEU A 121 -24.41 -18.91 -1.37
N ALA A 122 -24.89 -20.06 -1.87
CA ALA A 122 -24.22 -20.80 -2.94
C ALA A 122 -24.25 -20.06 -4.29
N GLU A 123 -25.31 -19.31 -4.58
CA GLU A 123 -25.40 -18.44 -5.76
C GLU A 123 -24.47 -17.21 -5.63
N GLN A 124 -24.39 -16.59 -4.45
CA GLN A 124 -23.43 -15.53 -4.15
C GLN A 124 -21.98 -16.02 -4.38
N TYR A 125 -21.60 -17.16 -3.79
CA TYR A 125 -20.26 -17.72 -4.01
C TYR A 125 -19.99 -18.12 -5.47
N ARG A 126 -21.01 -18.50 -6.25
CA ARG A 126 -20.83 -18.75 -7.70
C ARG A 126 -20.56 -17.44 -8.44
N ALA A 127 -21.38 -16.42 -8.23
CA ALA A 127 -21.20 -15.11 -8.87
C ALA A 127 -19.84 -14.47 -8.50
N GLU A 128 -19.41 -14.60 -7.24
CA GLU A 128 -18.11 -14.11 -6.78
C GLU A 128 -16.94 -14.87 -7.42
N ASN A 129 -17.02 -16.20 -7.54
CA ASN A 129 -16.03 -16.99 -8.28
C ASN A 129 -16.02 -16.69 -9.79
N GLU A 130 -17.18 -16.44 -10.41
CA GLU A 130 -17.26 -16.02 -11.82
C GLU A 130 -16.63 -14.65 -12.04
N ASN A 131 -16.87 -13.68 -11.13
CA ASN A 131 -16.22 -12.36 -11.16
C ASN A 131 -14.70 -12.47 -10.99
N LEU A 132 -14.23 -13.20 -9.97
CA LEU A 132 -12.81 -13.45 -9.73
C LEU A 132 -12.13 -14.15 -10.93
N SER A 133 -12.82 -15.10 -11.58
CA SER A 133 -12.33 -15.75 -12.80
C SER A 133 -12.23 -14.75 -13.96
N ALA A 134 -13.24 -13.89 -14.16
CA ALA A 134 -13.23 -12.87 -15.20
C ALA A 134 -12.15 -11.81 -14.98
N GLU A 135 -11.88 -11.44 -13.72
CA GLU A 135 -10.77 -10.54 -13.36
C GLU A 135 -9.39 -11.19 -13.55
N ALA A 136 -9.25 -12.48 -13.21
CA ALA A 136 -8.04 -13.26 -13.49
C ALA A 136 -7.78 -13.38 -15.01
N GLU A 137 -8.82 -13.55 -15.84
CA GLU A 137 -8.68 -13.55 -17.30
C GLU A 137 -8.32 -12.15 -17.84
N ARG A 138 -8.98 -11.09 -17.37
CA ARG A 138 -8.64 -9.70 -17.76
C ARG A 138 -7.22 -9.31 -17.40
N THR A 139 -6.77 -9.63 -16.18
CA THR A 139 -5.40 -9.33 -15.74
C THR A 139 -4.37 -10.14 -16.53
N LYS A 140 -4.66 -11.40 -16.87
CA LYS A 140 -3.84 -12.23 -17.76
C LYS A 140 -3.77 -11.65 -19.18
N GLU A 141 -4.88 -11.19 -19.75
CA GLU A 141 -4.88 -10.52 -21.06
C GLU A 141 -4.07 -9.23 -21.06
N LEU A 142 -4.21 -8.40 -20.01
CA LEU A 142 -3.44 -7.16 -19.86
C LEU A 142 -1.94 -7.46 -19.73
N LEU A 143 -1.57 -8.43 -18.90
CA LEU A 143 -0.18 -8.87 -18.74
C LEU A 143 0.39 -9.41 -20.06
N GLN A 144 -0.40 -10.15 -20.83
CA GLN A 144 0.02 -10.63 -22.15
C GLN A 144 0.24 -9.46 -23.12
N LYS A 145 -0.70 -8.51 -23.23
CA LYS A 145 -0.58 -7.30 -24.06
C LYS A 145 0.65 -6.46 -23.68
N GLU A 146 0.92 -6.28 -22.39
CA GLU A 146 2.13 -5.59 -21.93
C GLU A 146 3.40 -6.39 -22.23
N SER A 147 3.38 -7.72 -22.12
CA SER A 147 4.54 -8.56 -22.51
C SER A 147 4.84 -8.48 -24.02
N GLU A 148 3.81 -8.47 -24.87
CA GLU A 148 3.92 -8.28 -26.32
C GLU A 148 4.42 -6.86 -26.65
N ARG A 149 3.95 -5.84 -25.91
CA ARG A 149 4.43 -4.45 -26.04
C ARG A 149 5.89 -4.29 -25.65
N VAL A 150 6.32 -4.92 -24.55
CA VAL A 150 7.73 -4.93 -24.13
C VAL A 150 8.62 -5.65 -25.14
N GLN A 151 8.16 -6.78 -25.70
CA GLN A 151 8.86 -7.46 -26.79
C GLN A 151 9.00 -6.56 -28.02
N ALA A 152 7.91 -5.94 -28.49
CA ALA A 152 7.94 -5.02 -29.63
C ALA A 152 8.90 -3.83 -29.41
N LEU A 153 8.87 -3.21 -28.23
CA LEU A 153 9.79 -2.13 -27.86
C LEU A 153 11.25 -2.61 -27.79
N SER A 154 11.50 -3.84 -27.35
CA SER A 154 12.86 -4.43 -27.34
C SER A 154 13.38 -4.69 -28.75
N GLU A 155 12.51 -5.13 -29.67
CA GLU A 155 12.81 -5.36 -31.08
C GLU A 155 13.08 -4.04 -31.81
N GLU A 156 12.25 -3.01 -31.58
CA GLU A 156 12.45 -1.66 -32.12
C GLU A 156 13.76 -1.03 -31.60
N LYS A 157 14.04 -1.16 -30.31
CA LYS A 157 15.31 -0.72 -29.72
C LYS A 157 16.50 -1.42 -30.37
N ARG A 158 16.45 -2.74 -30.56
CA ARG A 158 17.50 -3.52 -31.24
C ARG A 158 17.72 -3.00 -32.67
N GLN A 159 16.65 -2.76 -33.43
CA GLN A 159 16.75 -2.22 -34.78
C GLN A 159 17.32 -0.79 -34.82
N LEU A 160 17.01 0.05 -33.83
CA LEU A 160 17.60 1.39 -33.71
C LEU A 160 19.08 1.34 -33.32
N GLU A 161 19.47 0.42 -32.44
CA GLU A 161 20.88 0.18 -32.09
C GLU A 161 21.67 -0.34 -33.29
N GLU A 162 21.13 -1.30 -34.06
CA GLU A 162 21.74 -1.81 -35.30
C GLU A 162 21.87 -0.73 -36.40
N LYS A 163 20.85 0.12 -36.57
CA LYS A 163 20.95 1.28 -37.49
C LYS A 163 22.03 2.25 -37.06
N ARG A 164 22.07 2.60 -35.76
CA ARG A 164 23.07 3.53 -35.20
C ARG A 164 24.49 2.98 -35.32
N THR A 165 24.72 1.69 -35.10
CA THR A 165 26.04 1.08 -35.31
C THR A 165 26.41 1.06 -36.80
N GLY A 166 25.46 0.74 -37.70
CA GLY A 166 25.69 0.83 -39.15
C GLY A 166 26.05 2.24 -39.63
N GLU A 167 25.35 3.27 -39.15
CA GLU A 167 25.65 4.68 -39.45
C GLU A 167 27.03 5.09 -38.91
N LEU A 168 27.40 4.65 -37.72
CA LEU A 168 28.74 4.88 -37.15
C LEU A 168 29.83 4.17 -37.97
N GLU A 169 29.64 2.92 -38.37
CA GLU A 169 30.57 2.18 -39.22
C GLU A 169 30.72 2.83 -40.61
N GLU A 170 29.63 3.30 -41.21
CA GLU A 170 29.68 4.06 -42.47
C GLU A 170 30.44 5.37 -42.31
N MET A 171 30.17 6.14 -41.25
CA MET A 171 30.88 7.39 -40.98
C MET A 171 32.36 7.14 -40.71
N GLU A 172 32.72 6.10 -39.95
CA GLU A 172 34.11 5.69 -39.77
C GLU A 172 34.78 5.29 -41.09
N ARG A 173 34.10 4.55 -41.97
CA ARG A 173 34.62 4.20 -43.30
C ARG A 173 34.84 5.44 -44.15
N ARG A 174 33.88 6.37 -44.19
CA ARG A 174 34.00 7.66 -44.91
C ARG A 174 35.15 8.50 -44.36
N HIS A 175 35.32 8.56 -43.03
CA HIS A 175 36.44 9.26 -42.41
C HIS A 175 37.79 8.59 -42.69
N LYS A 176 37.88 7.25 -42.65
CA LYS A 176 39.09 6.50 -43.01
C LYS A 176 39.48 6.75 -44.48
N GLN A 177 38.53 6.66 -45.40
CA GLN A 177 38.74 6.98 -46.82
C GLN A 177 39.18 8.44 -47.02
N ALA A 178 38.48 9.40 -46.41
CA ALA A 178 38.84 10.82 -46.50
C ALA A 178 40.25 11.10 -45.93
N LEU A 179 40.67 10.42 -44.86
CA LEU A 179 42.03 10.51 -44.33
C LEU A 179 43.08 9.87 -45.25
N GLU A 180 42.76 8.77 -45.92
CA GLU A 180 43.65 8.14 -46.92
C GLU A 180 43.80 9.02 -48.17
N ASP A 181 42.70 9.57 -48.69
CA ASP A 181 42.72 10.52 -49.80
C ASP A 181 43.44 11.81 -49.43
N LEU A 182 43.24 12.35 -48.22
CA LEU A 182 43.98 13.52 -47.73
C LEU A 182 45.48 13.23 -47.65
N LYS A 183 45.89 12.07 -47.10
CA LYS A 183 47.29 11.63 -47.06
C LYS A 183 47.87 11.46 -48.46
N ARG A 184 47.10 10.89 -49.40
CA ARG A 184 47.50 10.68 -50.80
C ARG A 184 47.70 12.01 -51.52
N ASN A 185 46.79 12.96 -51.33
CA ASN A 185 46.88 14.32 -51.88
C ASN A 185 48.08 15.08 -51.29
N HIS A 186 48.32 15.00 -49.97
CA HIS A 186 49.50 15.60 -49.34
C HIS A 186 50.80 14.96 -49.84
N ALA A 187 50.85 13.64 -50.01
CA ALA A 187 52.01 12.95 -50.56
C ALA A 187 52.26 13.34 -52.03
N GLN A 188 51.20 13.55 -52.83
CA GLN A 188 51.31 14.08 -54.19
C GLN A 188 51.80 15.52 -54.22
N GLN A 189 51.27 16.41 -53.36
CA GLN A 189 51.70 17.80 -53.24
C GLN A 189 53.17 17.90 -52.77
N LEU A 190 53.57 17.12 -51.77
CA LEU A 190 54.97 17.05 -51.32
C LEU A 190 55.89 16.55 -52.43
N LYS A 191 55.44 15.58 -53.23
CA LYS A 191 56.21 15.11 -54.39
C LYS A 191 56.29 16.17 -55.49
N GLN A 192 55.19 16.85 -55.81
CA GLN A 192 55.16 17.97 -56.77
C GLN A 192 56.11 19.08 -56.34
N LEU A 193 56.03 19.53 -55.09
CA LEU A 193 56.96 20.52 -54.52
C LEU A 193 58.41 20.04 -54.56
N ALA A 194 58.69 18.77 -54.25
CA ALA A 194 60.04 18.21 -54.36
C ALA A 194 60.55 18.15 -55.80
N ASP A 195 59.71 17.77 -56.77
CA ASP A 195 60.04 17.74 -58.20
C ASP A 195 60.21 19.18 -58.76
N GLU A 196 59.41 20.16 -58.30
CA GLU A 196 59.55 21.58 -58.61
C GLU A 196 60.84 22.18 -58.02
N HIS A 197 61.13 21.91 -56.74
CA HIS A 197 62.38 22.32 -56.10
C HIS A 197 63.59 21.69 -56.79
N LYS A 198 63.50 20.41 -57.20
CA LYS A 198 64.56 19.75 -57.98
C LYS A 198 64.74 20.40 -59.34
N GLN A 199 63.66 20.67 -60.09
CA GLN A 199 63.75 21.39 -61.36
C GLN A 199 64.30 22.82 -61.20
N ALA A 200 63.96 23.50 -60.10
CA ALA A 200 64.51 24.81 -59.78
C ALA A 200 66.02 24.73 -59.47
N LEU A 201 66.46 23.73 -58.71
CA LEU A 201 67.87 23.46 -58.44
C LEU A 201 68.63 23.10 -59.73
N ASP A 202 68.09 22.20 -60.57
CA ASP A 202 68.69 21.83 -61.86
C ASP A 202 68.81 23.06 -62.80
N LYS A 203 67.79 23.93 -62.83
CA LYS A 203 67.84 25.21 -63.56
C LYS A 203 68.89 26.16 -62.97
N LEU A 204 69.00 26.26 -61.65
CA LEU A 204 69.98 27.11 -60.96
C LEU A 204 71.42 26.60 -61.17
N GLU A 205 71.62 25.28 -61.13
CA GLU A 205 72.90 24.66 -61.45
C GLU A 205 73.29 24.88 -62.90
N ASN A 206 72.35 24.72 -63.83
CA ASN A 206 72.63 24.91 -65.26
C ASN A 206 72.89 26.38 -65.59
N SER A 207 72.15 27.33 -64.98
CA SER A 207 72.45 28.76 -65.13
C SER A 207 73.79 29.13 -64.49
N ARG A 208 74.15 28.53 -63.34
CA ARG A 208 75.47 28.70 -62.71
C ARG A 208 76.59 28.11 -63.55
N LYS A 209 76.41 26.94 -64.16
CA LYS A 209 77.37 26.31 -65.10
C LYS A 209 77.54 27.16 -66.36
N GLN A 210 76.46 27.67 -66.93
CA GLN A 210 76.50 28.60 -68.07
C GLN A 210 77.20 29.93 -67.70
N ALA A 211 76.91 30.49 -66.52
CA ALA A 211 77.59 31.69 -66.03
C ALA A 211 79.09 31.46 -65.79
N LEU A 212 79.47 30.29 -65.24
CA LEU A 212 80.88 29.91 -65.09
C LEU A 212 81.56 29.82 -66.47
N ALA A 213 80.97 29.08 -67.41
CA ALA A 213 81.51 28.91 -68.76
C ALA A 213 81.60 30.25 -69.52
N GLN A 214 80.63 31.15 -69.37
CA GLN A 214 80.71 32.52 -69.91
C GLN A 214 81.82 33.34 -69.23
N SER A 215 82.04 33.17 -67.93
CA SER A 215 83.17 33.83 -67.23
C SER A 215 84.50 33.26 -67.73
N GLU A 216 84.65 31.95 -67.86
CA GLU A 216 85.83 31.28 -68.40
C GLU A 216 86.11 31.68 -69.85
N GLN A 217 85.09 31.79 -70.70
CA GLN A 217 85.21 32.35 -72.05
C GLN A 217 85.69 33.81 -72.02
N ARG A 218 85.09 34.66 -71.17
CA ARG A 218 85.57 36.05 -70.99
C ARG A 218 87.00 36.11 -70.47
N HIS A 219 87.41 35.24 -69.55
CA HIS A 219 88.77 35.18 -69.03
C HIS A 219 89.78 34.69 -70.08
N THR A 220 89.42 33.69 -70.89
CA THR A 220 90.29 33.19 -71.97
C THR A 220 90.38 34.18 -73.14
N GLU A 221 89.30 34.88 -73.49
CA GLU A 221 89.36 36.00 -74.44
C GLU A 221 90.17 37.19 -73.91
N ALA A 222 90.03 37.53 -72.63
CA ALA A 222 90.83 38.58 -71.99
C ALA A 222 92.32 38.21 -71.92
N ALA A 223 92.64 36.95 -71.58
CA ALA A 223 93.99 36.43 -71.60
C ALA A 223 94.59 36.48 -73.02
N ARG A 224 93.83 36.06 -74.04
CA ARG A 224 94.25 36.13 -75.45
C ARG A 224 94.47 37.56 -75.95
N LYS A 225 93.65 38.51 -75.50
CA LYS A 225 93.86 39.95 -75.75
C LYS A 225 95.11 40.48 -75.04
N MET A 226 95.37 40.07 -73.80
CA MET A 226 96.62 40.37 -73.09
C MET A 226 97.85 39.77 -73.80
N GLU A 227 97.77 38.54 -74.30
CA GLU A 227 98.84 37.93 -75.10
C GLU A 227 99.08 38.66 -76.42
N GLN A 228 98.02 39.11 -77.11
CA GLN A 228 98.14 39.96 -78.29
C GLN A 228 98.80 41.30 -77.97
N GLN A 229 98.39 41.98 -76.88
CA GLN A 229 99.01 43.23 -76.43
C GLN A 229 100.50 43.03 -76.04
N LEU A 230 100.84 41.91 -75.41
CA LEU A 230 102.24 41.55 -75.10
C LEU A 230 103.05 41.23 -76.37
N ALA A 231 102.43 40.65 -77.40
CA ALA A 231 103.07 40.41 -78.70
C ALA A 231 103.28 41.71 -79.49
N GLU A 232 102.33 42.65 -79.45
CA GLU A 232 102.47 44.00 -80.01
C GLU A 232 103.55 44.81 -79.29
N GLN A 233 103.62 44.76 -77.96
CA GLN A 233 104.69 45.43 -77.22
C GLN A 233 106.07 44.79 -77.49
N ARG A 234 106.15 43.47 -77.73
CA ARG A 234 107.39 42.81 -78.16
C ARG A 234 107.83 43.25 -79.57
N SER A 235 106.91 43.33 -80.53
CA SER A 235 107.25 43.77 -81.89
C SER A 235 107.61 45.26 -81.95
N GLN A 236 106.97 46.10 -81.15
CA GLN A 236 107.37 47.50 -80.93
C GLN A 236 108.77 47.59 -80.30
N GLY A 237 109.11 46.69 -79.38
CA GLY A 237 110.47 46.57 -78.81
C GLY A 237 111.54 46.23 -79.85
N GLU A 238 111.27 45.32 -80.80
CA GLU A 238 112.20 44.99 -81.88
C GLU A 238 112.33 46.11 -82.94
N GLN A 239 111.26 46.85 -83.21
CA GLN A 239 111.30 48.04 -84.06
C GLN A 239 112.09 49.21 -83.43
N LEU A 240 112.09 49.34 -82.11
CA LEU A 240 112.92 50.32 -81.41
C LEU A 240 114.40 49.90 -81.39
N LYS A 241 114.69 48.60 -81.25
CA LYS A 241 116.06 48.06 -81.24
C LYS A 241 116.77 48.20 -82.60
N THR A 242 116.01 48.14 -83.70
CA THR A 242 116.54 48.37 -85.07
C THR A 242 116.67 49.84 -85.45
N ARG A 243 115.88 50.75 -84.84
CA ARG A 243 116.07 52.21 -85.00
C ARG A 243 117.29 52.73 -84.22
N LEU A 244 117.62 52.13 -83.07
CA LEU A 244 118.77 52.56 -82.27
C LEU A 244 120.12 52.34 -82.99
N SER A 245 120.30 51.19 -83.68
CA SER A 245 121.55 50.89 -84.39
C SER A 245 121.73 51.62 -85.73
N ALA A 246 120.68 52.28 -86.24
CA ALA A 246 120.78 53.18 -87.38
C ALA A 246 121.27 54.57 -86.97
N ALA A 247 120.73 55.13 -85.87
CA ALA A 247 121.08 56.45 -85.37
C ALA A 247 122.55 56.59 -84.93
N GLU A 248 123.19 55.49 -84.49
CA GLU A 248 124.61 55.48 -84.11
C GLU A 248 125.58 55.58 -85.30
N LYS A 249 125.14 55.32 -86.53
CA LYS A 249 126.00 55.47 -87.74
C LYS A 249 126.00 56.89 -88.31
N ASP A 250 124.87 57.60 -88.22
CA ASP A 250 124.74 58.94 -88.82
C ASP A 250 125.40 60.05 -87.96
N MET A 251 125.61 59.81 -86.67
CA MET A 251 126.25 60.75 -85.74
C MET A 251 127.75 61.03 -86.00
N ASN A 252 128.43 60.20 -86.81
CA ASN A 252 129.84 60.39 -87.17
C ASN A 252 130.07 61.11 -88.51
N ALA A 253 129.02 61.49 -89.25
CA ALA A 253 129.14 62.15 -90.56
C ALA A 253 128.67 63.63 -90.59
N ILE A 254 127.95 64.11 -89.57
CA ILE A 254 127.32 65.46 -89.57
C ILE A 254 128.02 66.41 -88.58
N ARG A 255 129.33 66.24 -88.37
CA ARG A 255 130.13 67.08 -87.45
C ARG A 255 131.20 67.94 -88.13
N THR A 256 131.33 67.88 -89.45
CA THR A 256 132.32 68.66 -90.23
C THR A 256 131.73 69.71 -91.16
N ASP A 257 130.49 69.54 -91.65
CA ASP A 257 129.95 70.36 -92.76
C ASP A 257 128.79 71.31 -92.36
N SER A 258 128.84 71.85 -91.13
CA SER A 258 127.95 72.95 -90.71
C SER A 258 128.72 74.13 -90.08
N ALA A 259 129.84 74.48 -90.71
CA ALA A 259 130.50 75.76 -90.52
C ALA A 259 130.25 76.64 -91.75
N LYS A 260 129.72 77.86 -91.53
CA LYS A 260 129.66 78.98 -92.49
C LYS A 260 128.71 78.84 -93.69
N LEU A 261 127.40 78.94 -93.44
CA LEU A 261 126.49 79.77 -94.26
C LEU A 261 125.19 80.17 -93.53
N LYS A 262 125.29 80.39 -92.21
CA LYS A 262 124.56 81.50 -91.59
C LYS A 262 125.49 82.70 -91.59
N GLU A 263 124.89 83.86 -91.82
CA GLU A 263 125.50 85.17 -91.97
C GLU A 263 126.24 85.45 -93.29
N GLN A 264 125.82 86.57 -93.91
CA GLN A 264 126.53 87.40 -94.89
C GLN A 264 126.53 86.87 -96.34
N LEU A 265 126.08 87.63 -97.35
CA LEU A 265 125.55 89.01 -97.40
C LEU A 265 124.66 89.07 -98.66
N ALA A 266 123.36 89.38 -98.59
CA ALA A 266 122.76 90.71 -98.58
C ALA A 266 123.09 91.59 -99.82
N ASN A 267 122.02 92.13 -100.43
CA ASN A 267 121.98 93.19 -101.46
C ASN A 267 122.38 92.71 -102.89
N VAL A 268 121.98 93.33 -104.01
CA VAL A 268 121.50 94.69 -104.36
C VAL A 268 120.36 94.53 -105.42
N GLU A 269 119.12 94.97 -105.20
CA GLU A 269 118.49 96.30 -105.47
C GLU A 269 118.25 96.70 -106.95
N GLN A 270 117.10 97.38 -107.14
CA GLN A 270 116.71 98.36 -108.19
C GLN A 270 116.17 97.96 -109.57
N GLU A 271 114.83 98.05 -109.66
CA GLU A 271 114.09 99.00 -110.54
C GLU A 271 113.13 99.79 -109.60
N ALA A 272 112.98 101.12 -109.51
CA ALA A 272 113.57 102.32 -110.13
C ALA A 272 113.26 102.54 -111.62
N ASP A 273 112.87 103.73 -112.11
CA ASP A 273 112.41 105.03 -111.53
C ASP A 273 111.46 105.67 -112.60
N GLY A 274 110.61 106.69 -112.43
CA GLY A 274 110.32 107.68 -111.38
C GLY A 274 109.57 108.88 -112.03
N LEU A 275 109.35 110.05 -111.42
CA LEU A 275 109.23 110.47 -110.03
C LEU A 275 108.78 111.96 -109.98
N ARG A 276 108.10 112.36 -108.90
CA ARG A 276 108.18 113.69 -108.25
C ARG A 276 108.16 113.38 -106.74
N LYS A 277 109.28 113.19 -106.02
CA LYS A 277 110.46 114.06 -105.84
C LYS A 277 110.00 115.49 -105.50
N GLU A 278 110.32 116.07 -104.35
CA GLU A 278 111.40 115.81 -103.36
C GLU A 278 110.81 115.75 -101.92
N LEU A 279 111.41 115.13 -100.90
CA LEU A 279 112.83 115.07 -100.57
C LEU A 279 113.50 113.73 -100.89
N THR A 280 114.32 113.71 -101.93
CA THR A 280 115.33 112.66 -102.12
C THR A 280 116.71 113.24 -101.89
N SER A 281 117.52 112.61 -101.03
CA SER A 281 118.97 112.66 -101.18
C SER A 281 119.39 111.72 -102.32
N ALA A 282 119.04 112.10 -103.55
CA ALA A 282 119.52 111.41 -104.75
C ALA A 282 120.75 112.17 -105.29
N ARG A 283 121.91 111.52 -105.26
CA ARG A 283 123.08 111.90 -106.06
C ARG A 283 123.31 110.81 -107.11
N ALA A 284 123.73 111.11 -108.33
CA ALA A 284 123.80 112.42 -108.98
C ALA A 284 124.09 112.22 -110.47
N LYS A 285 123.60 113.14 -111.31
CA LYS A 285 124.10 113.46 -112.67
C LYS A 285 123.93 112.30 -113.68
N VAL A 286 123.89 112.53 -114.97
CA VAL A 286 124.35 113.66 -115.82
C VAL A 286 123.10 114.19 -116.56
N GLU A 287 122.81 115.49 -116.62
CA GLU A 287 123.39 116.43 -117.61
C GLU A 287 123.07 115.94 -119.06
N GLU A 288 122.60 116.72 -120.04
CA GLU A 288 122.63 118.17 -120.17
C GLU A 288 121.63 118.63 -121.28
N GLN A 289 120.66 119.49 -120.93
CA GLN A 289 120.17 120.66 -121.70
C GLN A 289 119.60 120.42 -123.15
N ALA A 290 118.93 121.38 -123.82
CA ALA A 290 118.76 122.81 -123.57
C ALA A 290 117.46 123.39 -124.18
N GLN A 291 117.10 124.60 -123.71
CA GLN A 291 116.38 125.68 -124.44
C GLN A 291 114.86 125.49 -124.71
N GLU A 292 113.97 126.50 -124.58
CA GLU A 292 114.14 127.94 -124.30
C GLU A 292 112.88 128.60 -123.66
N LEU A 293 113.10 129.64 -122.81
CA LEU A 293 112.23 130.84 -122.54
C LEU A 293 110.79 130.67 -121.96
N HIS A 294 110.24 131.52 -121.09
CA HIS A 294 110.71 132.77 -120.45
C HIS A 294 109.95 133.01 -119.10
N GLU A 295 110.67 133.43 -118.05
CA GLU A 295 110.24 134.39 -116.97
C GLU A 295 108.98 134.21 -116.07
N ARG A 296 108.93 134.70 -114.81
CA ARG A 296 109.98 135.15 -113.84
C ARG A 296 109.40 135.21 -112.42
N LYS A 297 110.28 135.44 -111.44
CA LYS A 297 109.98 136.04 -110.12
C LYS A 297 109.33 137.43 -110.25
N ALA A 298 108.33 137.71 -109.41
CA ALA A 298 108.21 138.95 -108.62
C ALA A 298 107.32 138.66 -107.39
N GLU A 299 107.56 139.35 -106.27
CA GLU A 299 106.89 139.12 -104.98
C GLU A 299 105.63 139.97 -104.84
N GLU A 300 104.57 139.45 -104.19
CA GLU A 300 103.92 140.16 -103.05
C GLU A 300 102.88 139.31 -102.27
N ALA A 301 102.58 139.80 -101.05
CA ALA A 301 101.37 139.55 -100.25
C ALA A 301 100.98 138.11 -99.84
N LYS A 302 101.71 137.52 -98.88
CA LYS A 302 101.15 136.50 -97.96
C LYS A 302 100.38 137.17 -96.80
N SER A 303 99.05 137.24 -96.86
CA SER A 303 98.14 137.26 -95.68
C SER A 303 96.69 137.56 -96.08
N GLU A 304 95.78 136.57 -96.00
CA GLU A 304 94.40 136.77 -95.45
C GLU A 304 93.55 135.48 -95.32
N GLU A 305 93.77 134.43 -96.12
CA GLU A 305 92.78 133.33 -96.21
C GLU A 305 92.82 132.22 -95.14
N GLU A 306 93.85 132.11 -94.30
CA GLU A 306 93.89 131.06 -93.25
C GLU A 306 92.76 131.19 -92.22
N ARG A 307 92.13 132.37 -92.10
CA ARG A 307 91.01 132.62 -91.19
C ARG A 307 89.70 131.95 -91.59
N ARG A 308 89.51 131.51 -92.85
CA ARG A 308 88.25 130.90 -93.33
C ARG A 308 88.16 129.38 -93.15
N ARG A 309 89.28 128.65 -93.00
CA ARG A 309 89.25 127.17 -92.91
C ARG A 309 88.72 126.61 -91.59
N LEU A 310 88.84 127.36 -90.48
CA LEU A 310 88.46 126.87 -89.14
C LEU A 310 86.95 126.83 -88.87
N GLN A 311 86.10 127.46 -89.69
CA GLN A 311 84.65 127.57 -89.40
C GLN A 311 83.82 126.38 -89.94
N LYS A 312 84.35 125.54 -90.84
CA LYS A 312 83.60 124.39 -91.42
C LYS A 312 83.59 123.14 -90.52
N LEU A 313 84.70 122.85 -89.84
CA LEU A 313 84.91 121.61 -89.07
C LEU A 313 83.98 121.44 -87.85
N VAL A 314 83.38 122.52 -87.34
CA VAL A 314 82.50 122.48 -86.16
C VAL A 314 81.07 122.02 -86.50
N VAL A 315 80.64 122.13 -87.76
CA VAL A 315 79.26 121.78 -88.16
C VAL A 315 79.09 120.26 -88.28
N ASP A 316 80.05 119.57 -88.90
CA ASP A 316 79.96 118.14 -89.20
C ASP A 316 79.96 117.27 -87.92
N ALA A 317 80.72 117.67 -86.89
CA ALA A 317 80.78 116.99 -85.60
C ALA A 317 79.44 117.01 -84.82
N ASN A 318 78.57 117.99 -85.08
CA ASN A 318 77.27 118.09 -84.41
C ASN A 318 76.19 117.19 -85.04
N GLN A 319 76.38 116.72 -86.28
CA GLN A 319 75.42 115.84 -86.95
C GLN A 319 75.54 114.38 -86.52
N THR A 320 76.77 113.89 -86.24
CA THR A 320 77.00 112.51 -85.79
C THR A 320 76.47 112.27 -84.38
N ASN A 321 76.64 113.24 -83.48
CA ASN A 321 76.21 113.15 -82.08
C ASN A 321 74.66 113.01 -81.95
N ARG A 322 73.90 113.63 -82.86
CA ARG A 322 72.43 113.50 -82.90
C ARG A 322 71.97 112.07 -83.22
N LYS A 323 72.63 111.36 -84.15
CA LYS A 323 72.26 109.99 -84.54
C LYS A 323 72.44 109.00 -83.40
N LEU A 324 73.59 109.07 -82.71
CA LEU A 324 73.86 108.27 -81.51
C LEU A 324 72.83 108.54 -80.39
N GLN A 325 72.33 109.77 -80.29
CA GLN A 325 71.30 110.15 -79.33
C GLN A 325 69.88 109.66 -79.72
N GLU A 326 69.64 109.29 -80.97
CA GLU A 326 68.41 108.66 -81.44
C GLU A 326 68.45 107.14 -81.21
N GLU A 327 69.57 106.48 -81.53
CA GLU A 327 69.82 105.06 -81.26
C GLU A 327 69.79 104.74 -79.74
N ALA A 328 70.34 105.62 -78.91
CA ALA A 328 70.23 105.49 -77.45
C ALA A 328 68.77 105.58 -76.94
N LYS A 329 67.90 106.34 -77.62
CA LYS A 329 66.48 106.44 -77.26
C LYS A 329 65.68 105.22 -77.70
N SER A 330 65.95 104.64 -78.88
CA SER A 330 65.28 103.41 -79.32
C SER A 330 65.61 102.25 -78.39
N LEU A 331 66.90 102.04 -78.06
CA LEU A 331 67.33 101.01 -77.10
C LEU A 331 66.73 101.21 -75.70
N ASN A 332 66.59 102.46 -75.23
CA ASN A 332 65.92 102.71 -73.96
C ASN A 332 64.42 102.37 -74.00
N SER A 333 63.73 102.64 -75.12
CA SER A 333 62.32 102.26 -75.28
C SER A 333 62.10 100.74 -75.34
N GLU A 334 63.06 99.99 -75.90
CA GLU A 334 63.08 98.52 -75.87
C GLU A 334 63.33 98.00 -74.44
N LEU A 335 64.28 98.58 -73.70
CA LEU A 335 64.49 98.20 -72.30
C LEU A 335 63.26 98.48 -71.41
N GLU A 336 62.52 99.56 -71.68
CA GLU A 336 61.25 99.83 -71.00
C GLU A 336 60.15 98.83 -71.36
N SER A 337 60.09 98.33 -72.61
CA SER A 337 59.12 97.29 -72.99
C SER A 337 59.44 95.94 -72.35
N TRP A 338 60.71 95.54 -72.31
CA TRP A 338 61.16 94.33 -71.61
C TRP A 338 60.94 94.40 -70.10
N ARG A 339 61.14 95.58 -69.47
CA ARG A 339 60.81 95.78 -68.04
C ARG A 339 59.32 95.63 -67.77
N LYS A 340 58.45 96.23 -68.60
CA LYS A 340 56.99 96.07 -68.46
C LYS A 340 56.55 94.61 -68.60
N LEU A 341 57.13 93.88 -69.57
CA LEU A 341 56.85 92.45 -69.74
C LEU A 341 57.34 91.62 -68.55
N ALA A 342 58.49 91.95 -67.96
CA ALA A 342 58.99 91.28 -66.76
C ALA A 342 58.12 91.57 -65.52
N GLU A 343 57.61 92.80 -65.36
CA GLU A 343 56.67 93.15 -64.30
C GLU A 343 55.35 92.38 -64.45
N GLN A 344 54.79 92.31 -65.67
CA GLN A 344 53.60 91.51 -65.97
C GLN A 344 53.79 90.02 -65.67
N ARG A 345 54.92 89.43 -66.08
CA ARG A 345 55.24 88.02 -65.75
C ARG A 345 55.37 87.80 -64.24
N LYS A 346 55.84 88.79 -63.50
CA LYS A 346 55.96 88.73 -62.04
C LYS A 346 54.59 88.83 -61.35
N GLU A 347 53.69 89.65 -61.86
CA GLU A 347 52.28 89.71 -61.43
C GLU A 347 51.58 88.38 -61.73
N GLU A 348 51.69 87.85 -62.95
CA GLU A 348 51.16 86.51 -63.32
C GLU A 348 51.70 85.39 -62.41
N THR A 349 53.01 85.38 -62.10
CA THR A 349 53.56 84.39 -61.15
C THR A 349 53.03 84.58 -59.73
N GLY A 350 52.83 85.83 -59.27
CA GLY A 350 52.27 86.11 -57.96
C GLY A 350 50.80 85.67 -57.83
N GLU A 351 50.00 85.88 -58.89
CA GLU A 351 48.62 85.37 -58.96
C GLU A 351 48.58 83.83 -58.94
N LEU A 352 49.48 83.17 -59.68
CA LEU A 352 49.60 81.71 -59.66
C LEU A 352 50.09 81.17 -58.31
N GLU A 353 51.04 81.83 -57.66
CA GLU A 353 51.52 81.49 -56.32
C GLU A 353 50.42 81.62 -55.27
N MET A 354 49.66 82.73 -55.26
CA MET A 354 48.49 82.88 -54.40
C MET A 354 47.46 81.77 -54.67
N ARG A 355 47.19 81.46 -55.95
CA ARG A 355 46.23 80.42 -56.31
C ARG A 355 46.68 79.01 -55.88
N ILE A 356 48.00 78.75 -55.87
CA ILE A 356 48.55 77.50 -55.31
C ILE A 356 48.32 77.45 -53.80
N VAL A 357 48.56 78.55 -53.06
CA VAL A 357 48.32 78.61 -51.61
C VAL A 357 46.84 78.39 -51.28
N GLU A 358 45.91 79.06 -51.97
CA GLU A 358 44.46 78.84 -51.81
C GLU A 358 44.06 77.37 -52.03
N LEU A 359 44.66 76.71 -53.03
CA LEU A 359 44.40 75.30 -53.31
C LEU A 359 45.06 74.36 -52.29
N MET A 360 46.18 74.75 -51.68
CA MET A 360 46.81 74.01 -50.58
C MET A 360 45.97 74.09 -49.30
N GLU A 361 45.51 75.28 -48.91
CA GLU A 361 44.60 75.47 -47.75
C GLU A 361 43.27 74.71 -47.97
N ALA A 362 42.71 74.76 -49.19
CA ALA A 362 41.53 73.99 -49.55
C ALA A 362 41.76 72.47 -49.51
N ASN A 363 42.96 72.00 -49.86
CA ASN A 363 43.30 70.57 -49.78
C ASN A 363 43.57 70.13 -48.34
N GLU A 364 44.24 70.94 -47.52
CA GLU A 364 44.47 70.69 -46.09
C GLU A 364 43.14 70.58 -45.32
N THR A 365 42.22 71.53 -45.52
CA THR A 365 40.87 71.46 -44.93
C THR A 365 40.04 70.27 -45.44
N LEU A 366 40.24 69.84 -46.69
CA LEU A 366 39.63 68.61 -47.20
C LEU A 366 40.25 67.36 -46.54
N GLU A 367 41.57 67.30 -46.34
CA GLU A 367 42.26 66.22 -45.64
C GLU A 367 41.87 66.15 -44.15
N GLU A 368 41.72 67.28 -43.47
CA GLU A 368 41.14 67.36 -42.12
C GLU A 368 39.69 66.83 -42.10
N SER A 369 38.85 67.23 -43.05
CA SER A 369 37.47 66.73 -43.13
C SER A 369 37.37 65.24 -43.48
N LEU A 370 38.32 64.73 -44.26
CA LEU A 370 38.39 63.32 -44.66
C LEU A 370 38.91 62.46 -43.50
N THR A 371 39.86 62.96 -42.72
CA THR A 371 40.34 62.28 -41.50
C THR A 371 39.30 62.31 -40.38
N SER A 372 38.52 63.40 -40.22
CA SER A 372 37.40 63.41 -39.27
C SER A 372 36.29 62.44 -39.68
N LEU A 373 35.90 62.40 -40.95
CA LEU A 373 34.95 61.42 -41.48
C LEU A 373 35.46 59.97 -41.35
N GLN A 374 36.76 59.73 -41.51
CA GLN A 374 37.35 58.40 -41.25
C GLN A 374 37.27 58.02 -39.76
N GLN A 375 37.50 58.97 -38.85
CA GLN A 375 37.33 58.74 -37.40
C GLN A 375 35.87 58.45 -37.07
N GLU A 376 34.91 59.23 -37.59
CA GLU A 376 33.48 58.98 -37.40
C GLU A 376 33.04 57.61 -37.96
N LEU A 377 33.50 57.24 -39.17
CA LEU A 377 33.25 55.92 -39.75
C LEU A 377 33.87 54.80 -38.91
N SER A 378 35.06 55.00 -38.34
CA SER A 378 35.66 54.03 -37.41
C SER A 378 34.87 53.89 -36.11
N ALA A 379 34.37 55.00 -35.55
CA ALA A 379 33.57 55.00 -34.33
C ALA A 379 32.22 54.32 -34.53
N LEU A 380 31.53 54.64 -35.64
CA LEU A 380 30.27 53.99 -36.03
C LEU A 380 30.46 52.49 -36.32
N LYS A 381 31.61 52.10 -36.88
CA LYS A 381 31.95 50.68 -37.09
C LYS A 381 32.19 49.98 -35.75
N ASP A 382 32.96 50.58 -34.85
CA ASP A 382 33.18 50.10 -33.48
C ASP A 382 31.85 49.94 -32.71
N GLU A 383 30.94 50.91 -32.83
CA GLU A 383 29.61 50.86 -32.22
C GLU A 383 28.74 49.76 -32.82
N ALA A 384 28.76 49.58 -34.15
CA ALA A 384 28.07 48.49 -34.83
C ALA A 384 28.63 47.11 -34.43
N GLU A 385 29.96 46.97 -34.29
CA GLU A 385 30.62 45.75 -33.81
C GLU A 385 30.25 45.46 -32.33
N ARG A 386 30.21 46.48 -31.46
CA ARG A 386 29.74 46.36 -30.07
C ARG A 386 28.26 45.97 -29.99
N ALA A 387 27.41 46.54 -30.85
CA ALA A 387 25.98 46.20 -30.93
C ALA A 387 25.75 44.79 -31.49
N ALA A 388 26.57 44.33 -32.43
CA ALA A 388 26.57 42.95 -32.90
C ALA A 388 26.99 41.99 -31.78
N ALA A 389 28.05 42.31 -31.04
CA ALA A 389 28.52 41.51 -29.91
C ALA A 389 27.48 41.44 -28.77
N SER A 390 26.80 42.54 -28.43
CA SER A 390 25.73 42.52 -27.42
C SER A 390 24.51 41.74 -27.89
N ARG A 391 24.14 41.82 -29.18
CA ARG A 391 23.08 40.99 -29.77
C ARG A 391 23.41 39.51 -29.72
N ILE A 392 24.66 39.11 -30.00
CA ILE A 392 25.10 37.71 -29.91
C ILE A 392 24.98 37.21 -28.46
N ARG A 393 25.48 37.98 -27.48
CA ARG A 393 25.34 37.64 -26.04
C ARG A 393 23.87 37.51 -25.62
N ALA A 394 23.00 38.43 -26.03
CA ALA A 394 21.57 38.35 -25.75
C ALA A 394 20.90 37.14 -26.41
N GLN A 395 21.35 36.72 -27.60
CA GLN A 395 20.89 35.47 -28.24
C GLN A 395 21.40 34.21 -27.54
N GLU A 396 22.61 34.23 -26.98
CA GLU A 396 23.16 33.15 -26.16
C GLU A 396 22.42 33.05 -24.82
N GLU A 397 22.18 34.18 -24.14
CA GLU A 397 21.38 34.26 -22.92
C GLU A 397 19.94 33.78 -23.17
N LEU A 398 19.30 34.16 -24.28
CA LEU A 398 17.98 33.66 -24.66
C LEU A 398 17.97 32.14 -24.82
N LYS A 399 18.96 31.56 -25.51
CA LYS A 399 19.10 30.09 -25.66
C LYS A 399 19.30 29.40 -24.31
N GLN A 400 20.13 29.95 -23.44
CA GLN A 400 20.33 29.42 -22.08
C GLN A 400 19.06 29.51 -21.24
N LEU A 401 18.25 30.56 -21.40
CA LEU A 401 16.97 30.71 -20.73
C LEU A 401 15.91 29.73 -21.28
N GLN A 402 15.91 29.50 -22.60
CA GLN A 402 15.05 28.50 -23.26
C GLN A 402 15.38 27.08 -22.77
N LEU A 403 16.66 26.70 -22.72
CA LEU A 403 17.07 25.40 -22.18
C LEU A 403 16.64 25.22 -20.72
N LYS A 404 16.84 26.23 -19.87
CA LYS A 404 16.36 26.20 -18.48
C LYS A 404 14.83 26.12 -18.37
N TYR A 405 14.10 26.76 -19.28
CA TYR A 405 12.65 26.68 -19.34
C TYR A 405 12.18 25.27 -19.74
N GLU A 406 12.82 24.65 -20.74
CA GLU A 406 12.57 23.26 -21.13
C GLU A 406 12.91 22.27 -20.00
N GLU A 407 14.00 22.50 -19.26
CA GLU A 407 14.34 21.73 -18.05
C GLU A 407 13.27 21.88 -16.96
N LEU A 408 12.81 23.11 -16.68
CA LEU A 408 11.74 23.38 -15.73
C LEU A 408 10.40 22.76 -16.16
N GLU A 409 10.07 22.76 -17.45
CA GLU A 409 8.91 22.04 -17.96
C GLU A 409 9.03 20.52 -17.77
N ARG A 410 10.22 19.94 -17.95
CA ARG A 410 10.46 18.51 -17.69
C ARG A 410 10.30 18.20 -16.21
N PHE A 411 10.91 18.97 -15.32
CA PHE A 411 10.73 18.81 -13.88
C PHE A 411 9.27 19.02 -13.45
N GLY A 412 8.53 19.94 -14.07
CA GLY A 412 7.10 20.12 -13.83
C GLY A 412 6.27 18.89 -14.24
N LYS A 413 6.58 18.28 -15.40
CA LYS A 413 5.94 17.03 -15.87
C LYS A 413 6.29 15.84 -14.98
N GLU A 414 7.55 15.73 -14.54
CA GLU A 414 7.99 14.70 -13.58
C GLU A 414 7.34 14.88 -12.19
N ALA A 415 7.17 16.11 -11.73
CA ALA A 415 6.47 16.41 -10.48
C ALA A 415 4.99 16.04 -10.58
N ALA A 416 4.30 16.42 -11.66
CA ALA A 416 2.90 16.06 -11.89
C ALA A 416 2.68 14.54 -11.99
N LEU A 417 3.60 13.81 -12.65
CA LEU A 417 3.57 12.34 -12.68
C LEU A 417 3.72 11.74 -11.27
N ARG A 418 4.65 12.26 -10.46
CA ARG A 418 4.80 11.82 -9.05
C ARG A 418 3.58 12.16 -8.20
N GLU A 419 2.96 13.32 -8.40
CA GLU A 419 1.71 13.67 -7.72
C GLU A 419 0.60 12.68 -8.10
N GLU A 420 0.45 12.33 -9.38
CA GLU A 420 -0.52 11.32 -9.85
C GLU A 420 -0.22 9.91 -9.30
N GLU A 421 1.06 9.50 -9.24
CA GLU A 421 1.50 8.24 -8.61
C GLU A 421 1.20 8.23 -7.11
N THR A 422 1.48 9.31 -6.37
CA THR A 422 1.15 9.40 -4.95
C THR A 422 -0.36 9.42 -4.71
N ALA A 423 -1.15 10.07 -5.56
CA ALA A 423 -2.60 10.05 -5.47
C ALA A 423 -3.17 8.64 -5.66
N LYS A 424 -2.62 7.86 -6.61
CA LYS A 424 -2.96 6.43 -6.78
C LYS A 424 -2.59 5.61 -5.56
N LEU A 425 -1.40 5.80 -4.99
CA LEU A 425 -0.98 5.11 -3.77
C LEU A 425 -1.86 5.47 -2.56
N TYR A 426 -2.29 6.73 -2.41
CA TYR A 426 -3.23 7.13 -1.36
C TYR A 426 -4.62 6.50 -1.57
N ALA A 427 -5.14 6.46 -2.80
CA ALA A 427 -6.42 5.81 -3.09
C ALA A 427 -6.37 4.29 -2.80
N MET A 428 -5.29 3.61 -3.18
CA MET A 428 -5.07 2.20 -2.83
C MET A 428 -5.01 1.98 -1.30
N LEU A 429 -4.34 2.89 -0.57
CA LEU A 429 -4.27 2.82 0.89
C LEU A 429 -5.63 3.07 1.56
N GLU A 430 -6.49 3.89 0.96
CA GLU A 430 -7.86 4.15 1.42
C GLU A 430 -8.77 2.94 1.18
N GLU A 431 -8.65 2.27 0.02
CA GLU A 431 -9.32 0.98 -0.25
C GLU A 431 -8.82 -0.15 0.70
N GLU A 432 -7.51 -0.23 0.96
CA GLU A 432 -6.95 -1.15 1.96
C GLU A 432 -7.45 -0.82 3.38
N TYR A 433 -7.60 0.46 3.73
CA TYR A 433 -8.16 0.88 5.01
C TYR A 433 -9.64 0.47 5.16
N ASP A 434 -10.45 0.70 4.13
CA ASP A 434 -11.88 0.36 4.15
C ASP A 434 -12.13 -1.16 4.17
N THR A 435 -11.32 -1.94 3.46
CA THR A 435 -11.36 -3.41 3.53
C THR A 435 -10.92 -3.94 4.90
N VAL A 436 -9.88 -3.39 5.51
CA VAL A 436 -9.49 -3.75 6.89
C VAL A 436 -10.53 -3.30 7.91
N SER A 437 -11.12 -2.11 7.73
CA SER A 437 -12.17 -1.55 8.60
C SER A 437 -13.43 -2.43 8.60
N SER A 438 -13.90 -2.81 7.41
CA SER A 438 -15.07 -3.71 7.25
C SER A 438 -14.80 -5.11 7.81
N GLN A 439 -13.60 -5.68 7.59
CA GLN A 439 -13.19 -6.94 8.22
C GLN A 439 -13.17 -6.86 9.76
N LEU A 440 -12.66 -5.76 10.32
CA LEU A 440 -12.67 -5.52 11.77
C LEU A 440 -14.11 -5.39 12.31
N GLU A 441 -15.03 -4.77 11.56
CA GLU A 441 -16.43 -4.68 11.97
C GLU A 441 -17.15 -6.03 11.89
N GLU A 442 -16.86 -6.86 10.87
CA GLU A 442 -17.32 -8.25 10.84
C GLU A 442 -16.81 -9.07 12.02
N LEU A 443 -15.51 -8.95 12.36
CA LEU A 443 -14.92 -9.64 13.50
C LEU A 443 -15.55 -9.18 14.82
N ARG A 444 -15.87 -7.88 14.97
CA ARG A 444 -16.64 -7.36 16.11
C ARG A 444 -18.06 -7.94 16.17
N LYS A 445 -18.77 -8.04 15.04
CA LYS A 445 -20.09 -8.69 14.97
C LYS A 445 -20.03 -10.17 15.35
N LYS A 446 -19.04 -10.91 14.85
CA LYS A 446 -18.80 -12.33 15.19
C LYS A 446 -18.45 -12.50 16.68
N ALA A 447 -17.63 -11.62 17.24
CA ALA A 447 -17.30 -11.61 18.67
C ALA A 447 -18.54 -11.32 19.55
N ALA A 448 -19.34 -10.31 19.21
CA ALA A 448 -20.56 -9.97 19.96
C ALA A 448 -21.59 -11.12 19.96
N VAL A 449 -21.76 -11.83 18.85
CA VAL A 449 -22.61 -13.04 18.78
C VAL A 449 -22.04 -14.18 19.64
N SER A 450 -20.71 -14.34 19.67
CA SER A 450 -20.05 -15.32 20.55
C SER A 450 -20.24 -14.98 22.04
N GLU A 451 -20.13 -13.71 22.42
CA GLU A 451 -20.36 -13.25 23.79
C GLU A 451 -21.83 -13.46 24.22
N GLN A 452 -22.79 -13.21 23.33
CA GLN A 452 -24.21 -13.51 23.58
C GLN A 452 -24.44 -15.01 23.77
N ALA A 453 -23.87 -15.86 22.92
CA ALA A 453 -23.96 -17.31 23.06
C ALA A 453 -23.32 -17.81 24.37
N GLU A 454 -22.19 -17.23 24.80
CA GLU A 454 -21.60 -17.53 26.10
C GLU A 454 -22.51 -17.10 27.27
N GLN A 455 -23.17 -15.94 27.18
CA GLN A 455 -24.11 -15.47 28.20
C GLN A 455 -25.32 -16.41 28.30
N GLU A 456 -25.92 -16.81 27.18
CA GLU A 456 -27.01 -17.80 27.16
C GLU A 456 -26.58 -19.15 27.75
N LEU A 457 -25.36 -19.62 27.45
CA LEU A 457 -24.83 -20.86 28.02
C LEU A 457 -24.60 -20.74 29.53
N ARG A 458 -24.10 -19.59 30.02
CA ARG A 458 -23.95 -19.32 31.46
C ARG A 458 -25.30 -19.26 32.16
N GLU A 459 -26.31 -18.62 31.57
CA GLU A 459 -27.67 -18.63 32.12
C GLU A 459 -28.28 -20.03 32.16
N ARG A 460 -28.09 -20.84 31.11
CA ARG A 460 -28.56 -22.23 31.10
C ARG A 460 -27.85 -23.08 32.14
N LEU A 461 -26.55 -22.86 32.35
CA LEU A 461 -25.78 -23.52 33.39
C LEU A 461 -26.33 -23.15 34.79
N THR A 462 -26.48 -21.86 35.10
CA THR A 462 -26.99 -21.44 36.42
C THR A 462 -28.42 -21.91 36.69
N ARG A 463 -29.28 -21.96 35.67
CA ARG A 463 -30.62 -22.60 35.79
C ARG A 463 -30.50 -24.09 36.12
N SER A 464 -29.62 -24.82 35.43
CA SER A 464 -29.40 -26.25 35.71
C SER A 464 -28.78 -26.50 37.10
N GLU A 465 -27.90 -25.62 37.58
CA GLU A 465 -27.33 -25.68 38.94
C GLU A 465 -28.41 -25.42 40.00
N GLN A 466 -29.31 -24.44 39.77
CA GLN A 466 -30.46 -24.18 40.64
C GLN A 466 -31.45 -25.35 40.66
N GLU A 467 -31.74 -25.95 39.50
CA GLU A 467 -32.58 -27.15 39.42
C GLU A 467 -31.93 -28.31 40.20
N MET A 468 -30.65 -28.59 39.99
CA MET A 468 -29.90 -29.62 40.71
C MET A 468 -29.86 -29.37 42.23
N ALA A 469 -29.66 -28.13 42.67
CA ALA A 469 -29.73 -27.76 44.08
C ALA A 469 -31.14 -27.99 44.67
N SER A 470 -32.20 -27.69 43.90
CA SER A 470 -33.58 -27.99 44.32
C SER A 470 -33.86 -29.49 44.42
N TRP A 471 -33.25 -30.31 43.57
CA TRP A 471 -33.33 -31.77 43.63
C TRP A 471 -32.50 -32.35 44.79
N GLN A 472 -31.36 -31.75 45.12
CA GLN A 472 -30.57 -32.09 46.30
C GLN A 472 -31.36 -31.79 47.59
N SER A 473 -31.95 -30.61 47.75
CA SER A 473 -32.81 -30.29 48.91
C SER A 473 -33.95 -31.31 49.08
N LYS A 474 -34.67 -31.62 48.00
CA LYS A 474 -35.73 -32.65 48.02
C LYS A 474 -35.21 -34.04 48.35
N TYR A 475 -34.01 -34.39 47.88
CA TYR A 475 -33.39 -35.68 48.21
C TYR A 475 -33.02 -35.75 49.70
N ASP A 476 -32.44 -34.68 50.25
CA ASP A 476 -32.07 -34.60 51.66
C ASP A 476 -33.32 -34.58 52.57
N GLU A 477 -34.39 -33.89 52.17
CA GLU A 477 -35.72 -33.93 52.81
C GLU A 477 -36.28 -35.35 52.84
N LEU A 478 -36.35 -36.05 51.69
CA LEU A 478 -36.82 -37.43 51.61
C LEU A 478 -35.90 -38.41 52.36
N ALA A 479 -34.60 -38.14 52.43
CA ALA A 479 -33.65 -38.93 53.21
C ALA A 479 -33.87 -38.73 54.73
N ALA A 480 -34.19 -37.51 55.16
CA ALA A 480 -34.57 -37.21 56.54
C ALA A 480 -35.89 -37.92 56.91
N GLU A 481 -36.95 -37.78 56.10
CA GLU A 481 -38.22 -38.49 56.29
C GLU A 481 -38.00 -40.02 56.38
N ARG A 482 -37.17 -40.60 55.49
CA ARG A 482 -36.85 -42.03 55.53
C ARG A 482 -36.14 -42.43 56.82
N ASN A 483 -35.24 -41.58 57.33
CA ASN A 483 -34.53 -41.83 58.59
C ASN A 483 -35.47 -41.73 59.80
N GLU A 484 -36.39 -40.77 59.82
CA GLU A 484 -37.42 -40.65 60.85
C GLU A 484 -38.36 -41.87 60.85
N LEU A 485 -38.85 -42.28 59.68
CA LEU A 485 -39.65 -43.51 59.53
C LEU A 485 -38.88 -44.75 59.98
N GLN A 486 -37.57 -44.85 59.68
CA GLN A 486 -36.74 -45.96 60.14
C GLN A 486 -36.52 -45.93 61.66
N GLN A 487 -36.41 -44.76 62.29
CA GLN A 487 -36.35 -44.63 63.74
C GLN A 487 -37.68 -45.02 64.39
N ALA A 488 -38.81 -44.57 63.84
CA ALA A 488 -40.14 -44.96 64.31
C ALA A 488 -40.37 -46.47 64.18
N GLN A 489 -39.96 -47.10 63.07
CA GLN A 489 -40.00 -48.56 62.91
C GLN A 489 -39.20 -49.28 63.99
N ARG A 490 -37.97 -48.84 64.29
CA ARG A 490 -37.16 -49.43 65.37
C ARG A 490 -37.80 -49.26 66.74
N ALA A 491 -38.39 -48.09 67.02
CA ALA A 491 -39.12 -47.86 68.27
C ALA A 491 -40.31 -48.83 68.41
N TYR A 492 -41.11 -49.02 67.34
CA TYR A 492 -42.20 -50.01 67.34
C TYR A 492 -41.70 -51.46 67.45
N GLU A 493 -40.54 -51.80 66.88
CA GLU A 493 -39.90 -53.11 67.07
C GLU A 493 -39.42 -53.33 68.50
N GLU A 494 -38.87 -52.31 69.16
CA GLU A 494 -38.46 -52.34 70.57
C GLU A 494 -39.68 -52.46 71.49
N GLU A 495 -40.74 -51.66 71.27
CA GLU A 495 -42.02 -51.79 71.97
C GLU A 495 -42.61 -53.20 71.78
N LEU A 496 -42.65 -53.72 70.55
CA LEU A 496 -43.15 -55.07 70.28
C LEU A 496 -42.33 -56.14 71.03
N GLN A 497 -41.01 -55.97 71.13
CA GLN A 497 -40.17 -56.83 71.95
C GLN A 497 -40.46 -56.72 73.45
N THR A 498 -40.76 -55.53 73.99
CA THR A 498 -41.17 -55.40 75.40
C THR A 498 -42.51 -56.08 75.65
N TRP A 499 -43.51 -55.86 74.77
CA TRP A 499 -44.80 -56.56 74.84
C TRP A 499 -44.64 -58.08 74.75
N GLN A 500 -43.77 -58.59 73.88
CA GLN A 500 -43.48 -60.03 73.79
C GLN A 500 -42.83 -60.58 75.07
N ARG A 501 -41.89 -59.83 75.68
CA ARG A 501 -41.27 -60.21 76.96
C ARG A 501 -42.27 -60.18 78.11
N GLU A 502 -43.15 -59.19 78.17
CA GLU A 502 -44.22 -59.10 79.18
C GLU A 502 -45.25 -60.23 79.03
N ILE A 503 -45.64 -60.56 77.80
CA ILE A 503 -46.52 -61.71 77.51
C ILE A 503 -45.83 -63.02 77.91
N ALA A 504 -44.54 -63.20 77.61
CA ALA A 504 -43.78 -64.38 77.98
C ALA A 504 -43.64 -64.52 79.51
N ALA A 505 -43.30 -63.44 80.22
CA ALA A 505 -43.24 -63.41 81.67
C ALA A 505 -44.63 -63.69 82.30
N SER A 506 -45.69 -63.09 81.76
CA SER A 506 -47.07 -63.33 82.19
C SER A 506 -47.46 -64.81 82.01
N ARG A 507 -47.12 -65.42 80.86
CA ARG A 507 -47.32 -66.86 80.62
C ARG A 507 -46.56 -67.72 81.63
N GLN A 508 -45.28 -67.44 81.87
CA GLN A 508 -44.50 -68.15 82.89
C GLN A 508 -45.11 -68.01 84.29
N THR A 509 -45.67 -66.84 84.65
CA THR A 509 -46.38 -66.70 85.92
C THR A 509 -47.68 -67.49 85.97
N CYS A 510 -48.42 -67.60 84.85
CA CYS A 510 -49.60 -68.46 84.77
C CYS A 510 -49.23 -69.95 84.86
N GLU A 511 -48.21 -70.40 84.13
CA GLU A 511 -47.68 -71.77 84.17
C GLU A 511 -47.26 -72.14 85.60
N ARG A 512 -46.49 -71.27 86.29
CA ARG A 512 -46.13 -71.48 87.71
C ARG A 512 -47.35 -71.54 88.63
N LEU A 513 -48.35 -70.69 88.42
CA LEU A 513 -49.60 -70.71 89.21
C LEU A 513 -50.43 -71.99 88.93
N GLU A 514 -50.37 -72.53 87.72
CA GLU A 514 -50.98 -73.82 87.37
C GLU A 514 -50.23 -74.99 88.01
N GLU A 515 -48.89 -74.98 88.04
CA GLU A 515 -48.08 -75.95 88.78
C GLU A 515 -48.32 -75.89 90.30
N GLU A 516 -48.37 -74.68 90.88
CA GLU A 516 -48.70 -74.47 92.30
C GLU A 516 -50.12 -74.94 92.62
N LYS A 517 -51.09 -74.69 91.73
CA LYS A 517 -52.47 -75.21 91.85
C LYS A 517 -52.52 -76.73 91.75
N ASN A 518 -51.79 -77.34 90.82
CA ASN A 518 -51.78 -78.79 90.61
C ASN A 518 -51.12 -79.51 91.79
N SER A 519 -49.95 -79.04 92.23
CA SER A 519 -49.27 -79.59 93.41
C SER A 519 -50.06 -79.40 94.71
N ALA A 520 -50.76 -78.27 94.88
CA ALA A 520 -51.72 -78.10 95.97
C ALA A 520 -52.90 -79.09 95.85
N SER A 521 -53.43 -79.32 94.64
CA SER A 521 -54.49 -80.30 94.40
C SER A 521 -54.04 -81.73 94.70
N GLU A 522 -52.80 -82.10 94.38
CA GLU A 522 -52.19 -83.38 94.74
C GLU A 522 -52.02 -83.52 96.27
N GLN A 523 -51.57 -82.46 96.95
CA GLN A 523 -51.49 -82.44 98.42
C GLN A 523 -52.87 -82.61 99.07
N TYR A 524 -53.91 -81.95 98.54
CA TYR A 524 -55.29 -82.15 99.01
C TYR A 524 -55.80 -83.57 98.74
N ALA A 525 -55.44 -84.19 97.61
CA ALA A 525 -55.78 -85.59 97.33
C ALA A 525 -55.08 -86.56 98.29
N GLN A 526 -53.77 -86.42 98.49
CA GLN A 526 -52.98 -87.21 99.45
C GLN A 526 -53.49 -87.05 100.89
N LEU A 527 -53.87 -85.83 101.29
CA LEU A 527 -54.48 -85.58 102.59
C LEU A 527 -55.86 -86.23 102.69
N GLY A 528 -56.64 -86.26 101.60
CA GLY A 528 -57.88 -87.01 101.49
C GLY A 528 -57.70 -88.51 101.72
N GLU A 529 -56.74 -89.12 101.02
CA GLU A 529 -56.36 -90.54 101.21
C GLU A 529 -55.91 -90.82 102.66
N GLN A 530 -55.11 -89.93 103.26
CA GLN A 530 -54.70 -90.03 104.66
C GLN A 530 -55.90 -89.95 105.62
N TYR A 531 -56.86 -89.05 105.39
CA TYR A 531 -58.10 -89.00 106.16
C TYR A 531 -58.92 -90.30 105.99
N GLU A 532 -59.02 -90.85 104.80
CA GLU A 532 -59.70 -92.14 104.56
C GLU A 532 -59.02 -93.30 105.30
N MET A 533 -57.69 -93.39 105.27
CA MET A 533 -56.93 -94.39 106.03
C MET A 533 -57.17 -94.25 107.54
N VAL A 534 -57.08 -93.05 108.10
CA VAL A 534 -57.33 -92.81 109.53
C VAL A 534 -58.78 -93.15 109.90
N MET A 535 -59.75 -92.82 109.05
CA MET A 535 -61.15 -93.18 109.25
C MET A 535 -61.44 -94.67 109.11
N HIS A 536 -60.63 -95.40 108.34
CA HIS A 536 -60.67 -96.87 108.29
C HIS A 536 -60.04 -97.49 109.54
N GLN A 537 -58.85 -97.02 109.96
CA GLN A 537 -58.20 -97.44 111.21
C GLN A 537 -59.09 -97.18 112.44
N TYR A 538 -59.76 -96.03 112.49
CA TYR A 538 -60.71 -95.71 113.55
C TYR A 538 -61.92 -96.67 113.56
N ARG A 539 -62.49 -96.99 112.39
CA ARG A 539 -63.57 -98.00 112.28
C ARG A 539 -63.11 -99.40 112.69
N MET A 540 -61.90 -99.80 112.30
CA MET A 540 -61.31 -101.08 112.75
C MET A 540 -61.16 -101.10 114.28
N MET A 541 -60.59 -100.05 114.86
CA MET A 541 -60.44 -99.91 116.32
C MET A 541 -61.78 -99.94 117.07
N GLN A 542 -62.83 -99.30 116.53
CA GLN A 542 -64.18 -99.42 117.08
C GLN A 542 -64.66 -100.88 117.07
N SER A 543 -64.53 -101.58 115.94
CA SER A 543 -64.92 -103.00 115.85
C SER A 543 -64.10 -103.92 116.77
N GLU A 544 -62.81 -103.61 117.00
CA GLU A 544 -61.98 -104.33 117.97
C GLU A 544 -62.46 -104.08 119.41
N GLN A 545 -62.82 -102.85 119.76
CA GLN A 545 -63.37 -102.51 121.07
C GLN A 545 -64.72 -103.21 121.31
N GLU A 546 -65.61 -103.25 120.32
CA GLU A 546 -66.88 -103.99 120.38
C GLU A 546 -66.63 -105.51 120.57
N MET A 547 -65.72 -106.09 119.80
CA MET A 547 -65.33 -107.51 119.93
C MET A 547 -64.68 -107.85 121.28
N GLN A 548 -63.96 -106.91 121.91
CA GLN A 548 -63.42 -107.10 123.26
C GLN A 548 -64.51 -106.96 124.33
N ALA A 549 -65.46 -106.04 124.15
CA ALA A 549 -66.62 -105.92 125.03
C ALA A 549 -67.44 -107.21 125.05
N GLU A 550 -67.80 -107.77 123.88
CA GLU A 550 -68.51 -109.05 123.77
C GLU A 550 -67.77 -110.21 124.46
N LYS A 551 -66.44 -110.28 124.33
CA LYS A 551 -65.63 -111.32 124.99
C LYS A 551 -65.67 -111.19 126.50
N SER A 552 -65.58 -109.96 127.02
CA SER A 552 -65.67 -109.69 128.45
C SER A 552 -67.05 -110.06 129.02
N GLU A 553 -68.12 -109.83 128.25
CA GLU A 553 -69.49 -110.18 128.65
C GLU A 553 -69.70 -111.70 128.69
N LYS A 554 -69.19 -112.43 127.68
CA LYS A 554 -69.25 -113.92 127.65
C LYS A 554 -68.53 -114.55 128.85
N LEU A 555 -67.32 -114.07 129.17
CA LEU A 555 -66.58 -114.49 130.37
C LEU A 555 -67.33 -114.22 131.67
N ALA A 556 -68.00 -113.07 131.80
CA ALA A 556 -68.81 -112.75 132.97
C ALA A 556 -70.01 -113.71 133.13
N GLN A 557 -70.67 -114.08 132.02
CA GLN A 557 -71.78 -115.03 132.03
C GLN A 557 -71.34 -116.47 132.40
N GLU A 558 -70.14 -116.89 131.98
CA GLU A 558 -69.57 -118.19 132.35
C GLU A 558 -69.20 -118.24 133.85
N HIS A 559 -68.58 -117.19 134.38
CA HIS A 559 -68.28 -117.09 135.81
C HIS A 559 -69.54 -117.14 136.69
N ALA A 560 -70.64 -116.50 136.27
CA ALA A 560 -71.91 -116.53 137.02
C ALA A 560 -72.51 -117.95 137.08
N LYS A 561 -72.49 -118.71 135.98
CA LYS A 561 -73.01 -120.09 135.95
C LYS A 561 -72.22 -121.03 136.86
N LEU A 562 -70.89 -120.90 136.86
CA LEU A 562 -70.00 -121.69 137.73
C LEU A 562 -70.24 -121.41 139.22
N GLN A 563 -70.59 -120.18 139.61
CA GLN A 563 -70.97 -119.88 141.00
C GLN A 563 -72.30 -120.54 141.39
N ASP A 564 -73.29 -120.51 140.51
CA ASP A 564 -74.60 -121.17 140.70
C ASP A 564 -74.49 -122.70 140.81
N GLU A 565 -73.58 -123.31 140.04
CA GLU A 565 -73.29 -124.75 140.11
C GLU A 565 -72.55 -125.13 141.40
N TYR A 566 -71.59 -124.30 141.84
CA TYR A 566 -70.87 -124.51 143.10
C TYR A 566 -71.81 -124.42 144.32
N ALA A 567 -72.75 -123.48 144.31
CA ALA A 567 -73.75 -123.32 145.37
C ALA A 567 -74.66 -124.57 145.52
N LYS A 568 -75.15 -125.11 144.39
CA LYS A 568 -75.98 -126.33 144.38
C LYS A 568 -75.24 -127.54 144.95
N LEU A 569 -73.96 -127.67 144.63
CA LEU A 569 -73.13 -128.77 145.12
C LEU A 569 -72.90 -128.71 146.65
N GLN A 570 -72.85 -127.52 147.24
CA GLN A 570 -72.80 -127.36 148.71
C GLN A 570 -74.11 -127.80 149.39
N ASP A 571 -75.27 -127.44 148.81
CA ASP A 571 -76.58 -127.85 149.32
C ASP A 571 -76.81 -129.38 149.22
N GLU A 572 -76.30 -130.02 148.17
CA GLU A 572 -76.35 -131.48 148.01
C GLU A 572 -75.43 -132.20 149.00
N TYR A 573 -74.22 -131.68 149.23
CA TYR A 573 -73.29 -132.22 150.23
C TYR A 573 -73.86 -132.14 151.65
N ALA A 574 -74.55 -131.05 151.99
CA ALA A 574 -75.19 -130.87 153.29
C ALA A 574 -76.34 -131.89 153.53
N LYS A 575 -77.13 -132.22 152.51
CA LYS A 575 -78.20 -133.24 152.61
C LYS A 575 -77.64 -134.64 152.80
N LEU A 576 -76.63 -135.01 152.02
CA LEU A 576 -76.00 -136.33 152.11
C LEU A 576 -75.35 -136.58 153.48
N GLN A 577 -74.84 -135.52 154.13
CA GLN A 577 -74.28 -135.60 155.48
C GLN A 577 -75.35 -135.82 156.57
N VAL A 578 -76.60 -135.40 156.36
CA VAL A 578 -77.73 -135.69 157.28
C VAL A 578 -78.18 -137.14 157.08
N GLU A 579 -78.39 -137.57 155.84
CA GLU A 579 -78.77 -138.95 155.52
C GLU A 579 -77.73 -139.96 156.03
N TYR A 580 -76.43 -139.66 155.94
CA TYR A 580 -75.38 -140.53 156.48
C TYR A 580 -75.44 -140.71 158.01
N ASN A 581 -75.94 -139.71 158.75
CA ASN A 581 -76.11 -139.82 160.21
C ASN A 581 -77.36 -140.62 160.59
N GLU A 582 -78.47 -140.48 159.86
CA GLU A 582 -79.70 -141.25 160.11
C GLU A 582 -79.53 -142.75 159.78
N TRP A 583 -78.71 -143.09 158.77
CA TRP A 583 -78.38 -144.48 158.47
C TRP A 583 -77.50 -145.17 159.54
N ILE A 584 -76.86 -144.40 160.43
CA ILE A 584 -76.09 -144.95 161.57
C ILE A 584 -76.98 -145.23 162.80
N GLU A 585 -78.18 -144.63 162.92
CA GLU A 585 -79.14 -144.97 163.99
C GLU A 585 -80.07 -146.17 163.64
N LEU A 586 -80.08 -146.64 162.38
CA LEU A 586 -80.95 -147.73 161.92
C LEU A 586 -80.24 -149.04 161.57
N ILE A 587 -78.93 -149.03 161.30
CA ILE A 587 -78.14 -150.24 161.08
C ILE A 587 -77.43 -150.64 162.39
N GLU A 588 -77.45 -151.94 162.71
CA GLU A 588 -76.95 -152.56 163.96
C GLU A 588 -77.85 -152.41 165.21
N GLN A 589 -79.16 -152.26 164.98
CA GLN A 589 -80.15 -153.05 165.74
C GLN A 589 -80.57 -154.35 165.03
N ASP A 590 -80.01 -154.64 163.84
CA ASP A 590 -80.21 -155.90 163.12
C ASP A 590 -78.93 -156.75 163.07
N GLN A 591 -79.06 -158.00 163.55
CA GLN A 591 -78.09 -159.10 163.69
C GLN A 591 -77.06 -159.02 164.83
N HIS A 592 -76.84 -160.04 165.67
CA HIS A 592 -77.47 -161.37 165.89
C HIS A 592 -77.77 -162.30 164.69
#